data_AF-A0AAW5L4N9-F1
#
_entry.id   AF-A0AAW5L4N9-F1
#
_cell.length_a   1.000
_cell.length_b   1.000
_cell.length_c   1.000
_cell.angle_alpha   90.00
_cell.angle_beta   90.00
_cell.angle_gamma   90.00
#
_symmetry.space_group_name_H-M   'P 1'
#
loop_
_entity.id
_entity.type
_entity.pdbx_description
1 polymer ?
#
loop_
_entity_poly.entity_id
_entity_poly.type
_entity_poly.pdbx_seq_one_letter_code
_entity_poly.pdbx_strand_id
1 'polypeptide(L)'
;IVIKKEWDQFTCFTSEGEVIFKEYRPYMHTNRPIPWEEIFEDWEKKPRVVRYSRYFKYLPMRVQDYLLFQTEERKSRLVGIKRLLKKYSLQQLHVVLENEDWLSKTPYELDGILQAKQVTYPQKWEEKHTPSVLVDYETDLEQYDRKLCPTLERSSFSL
;
A
#
# COMPACT_ATOMS: atom_id res chain seq x y z
N ILE A 1 -6.75 20.01 -48.82
CA ILE A 1 -6.20 20.10 -47.45
C ILE A 1 -5.20 18.96 -47.28
N VAL A 2 -3.96 19.28 -46.95
CA VAL A 2 -2.91 18.29 -46.66
C VAL A 2 -2.70 18.25 -45.16
N ILE A 3 -2.59 17.06 -44.57
CA ILE A 3 -2.39 16.91 -43.12
C ILE A 3 -1.01 16.32 -42.88
N LYS A 4 -0.13 17.08 -42.23
CA LYS A 4 1.15 16.59 -41.71
C LYS A 4 0.94 16.12 -40.29
N LYS A 5 1.20 14.83 -40.05
CA LYS A 5 1.09 14.21 -38.73
C LYS A 5 2.48 14.02 -38.16
N GLU A 6 2.78 14.74 -37.10
CA GLU A 6 3.98 14.53 -36.30
C GLU A 6 3.62 13.67 -35.07
N TRP A 7 4.62 13.35 -34.25
CA TRP A 7 4.45 12.45 -33.11
C TRP A 7 3.58 13.07 -32.02
N ASP A 8 3.73 14.38 -31.77
CA ASP A 8 3.06 15.18 -30.74
C ASP A 8 1.93 16.08 -31.27
N GLN A 9 2.06 16.54 -32.50
CA GLN A 9 1.13 17.50 -33.10
C GLN A 9 0.66 17.07 -34.50
N PHE A 10 -0.41 17.68 -34.98
CA PHE A 10 -0.78 17.62 -36.38
C PHE A 10 -1.00 19.03 -36.92
N THR A 11 -0.64 19.22 -38.18
CA THR A 11 -0.76 20.51 -38.88
C THR A 11 -1.51 20.30 -40.19
N CYS A 12 -2.52 21.12 -40.43
CA CYS A 12 -3.33 21.13 -41.64
C CYS A 12 -2.90 22.29 -42.54
N PHE A 13 -2.65 21.97 -43.81
CA PHE A 13 -2.19 22.91 -44.84
C PHE A 13 -3.25 23.09 -45.93
N THR A 14 -3.31 24.30 -46.52
CA THR A 14 -4.00 24.57 -47.78
C THR A 14 -3.27 23.88 -48.95
N SER A 15 -3.90 23.82 -50.12
CA SER A 15 -3.24 23.36 -51.36
C SER A 15 -2.06 24.25 -51.78
N GLU A 16 -2.00 25.49 -51.28
CA GLU A 16 -0.91 26.44 -51.56
C GLU A 16 0.19 26.43 -50.48
N GLY A 17 0.06 25.56 -49.46
CA GLY A 17 1.10 25.36 -48.44
C GLY A 17 0.97 26.24 -47.19
N GLU A 18 -0.11 27.03 -47.07
CA GLU A 18 -0.37 27.84 -45.87
C GLU A 18 -0.91 27.00 -44.72
N VAL A 19 -0.51 27.31 -43.48
CA VAL A 19 -0.97 26.61 -42.28
C VAL A 19 -2.34 27.14 -41.86
N ILE A 20 -3.35 26.27 -41.92
CA ILE A 20 -4.73 26.57 -41.53
C ILE A 20 -4.93 26.31 -40.04
N PHE A 21 -4.38 25.19 -39.55
CA PHE A 21 -4.67 24.70 -38.22
C PHE A 21 -3.51 23.86 -37.69
N LYS A 22 -3.17 24.05 -36.42
CA LYS A 22 -2.12 23.30 -35.73
C LYS A 22 -2.57 23.01 -34.31
N GLU A 23 -2.58 21.74 -33.93
CA GLU A 23 -3.00 21.32 -32.59
C GLU A 23 -2.23 20.10 -32.11
N TYR A 24 -2.11 19.96 -30.79
CA TYR A 24 -1.56 18.77 -30.15
C TYR A 24 -2.52 17.60 -30.28
N ARG A 25 -1.97 16.39 -30.34
CA ARG A 25 -2.82 15.21 -30.38
C ARG A 25 -3.59 15.06 -29.06
N PRO A 26 -4.87 14.62 -29.09
CA PRO A 26 -5.75 14.57 -27.90
C PRO A 26 -5.21 13.77 -26.71
N TYR A 27 -4.25 12.88 -26.96
CA TYR A 27 -3.67 12.00 -25.95
C TYR A 27 -2.33 12.50 -25.36
N MET A 28 -1.71 13.54 -25.91
CA MET A 28 -0.38 14.01 -25.46
C MET A 28 -0.39 14.72 -24.10
N HIS A 29 -1.56 15.19 -23.63
CA HIS A 29 -1.68 15.93 -22.38
C HIS A 29 -2.72 15.36 -21.41
N THR A 30 -3.13 14.10 -21.61
CA THR A 30 -4.00 13.42 -20.64
C THR A 30 -3.15 12.52 -19.75
N ASN A 31 -2.76 13.03 -18.57
CA ASN A 31 -2.27 12.19 -17.48
C ASN A 31 -3.43 11.33 -16.99
N ARG A 32 -3.66 10.19 -17.68
CA ARG A 32 -4.66 9.23 -17.25
C ARG A 32 -4.11 8.44 -16.07
N PRO A 33 -4.84 8.36 -14.95
CA PRO A 33 -4.44 7.50 -13.86
C PRO A 33 -4.38 6.05 -14.35
N ILE A 34 -3.42 5.29 -13.84
CA ILE A 34 -3.32 3.86 -14.15
C ILE A 34 -4.59 3.17 -13.60
N PRO A 35 -5.36 2.43 -14.42
CA PRO A 35 -6.58 1.76 -13.99
C PRO A 35 -6.23 0.50 -13.18
N TRP A 36 -5.78 0.70 -11.94
CA TRP A 36 -5.28 -0.38 -11.10
C TRP A 36 -6.32 -1.46 -10.85
N GLU A 37 -7.60 -1.12 -10.69
CA GLU A 37 -8.66 -2.13 -10.47
C GLU A 37 -8.76 -3.16 -11.59
N GLU A 38 -8.76 -2.70 -12.85
CA GLU A 38 -8.79 -3.56 -14.04
C GLU A 38 -7.50 -4.40 -14.14
N ILE A 39 -6.35 -3.78 -13.88
CA ILE A 39 -5.05 -4.47 -13.94
C ILE A 39 -4.96 -5.57 -12.89
N PHE A 40 -5.39 -5.30 -11.65
CA PHE A 40 -5.42 -6.31 -10.59
C PHE A 40 -6.43 -7.43 -10.90
N GLU A 41 -7.55 -7.13 -11.56
CA GLU A 41 -8.48 -8.16 -12.02
C GLU A 41 -7.86 -9.08 -13.09
N ASP A 42 -7.14 -8.52 -14.06
CA ASP A 42 -6.43 -9.31 -15.07
C ASP A 42 -5.31 -10.16 -14.46
N TRP A 43 -4.58 -9.60 -13.50
CA TRP A 43 -3.55 -10.31 -12.75
C TRP A 43 -4.12 -11.41 -11.87
N GLU A 44 -5.30 -11.23 -11.28
CA GLU A 44 -6.01 -12.26 -10.53
C GLU A 44 -6.35 -13.48 -11.40
N LYS A 45 -6.75 -13.25 -12.66
CA LYS A 45 -6.99 -14.31 -13.65
C LYS A 45 -5.71 -15.05 -14.04
N LYS A 46 -4.58 -14.34 -14.16
CA LYS A 46 -3.28 -14.92 -14.55
C LYS A 46 -2.12 -14.47 -13.62
N PRO A 47 -2.01 -14.99 -12.37
CA PRO A 47 -1.03 -14.50 -11.39
C PRO A 47 0.44 -14.64 -11.81
N ARG A 48 0.74 -15.57 -12.74
CA ARG A 48 2.10 -15.78 -13.25
C ARG A 48 2.62 -14.62 -14.10
N VAL A 49 1.73 -13.80 -14.67
CA VAL A 49 2.11 -12.70 -15.58
C VAL A 49 2.50 -11.42 -14.84
N VAL A 50 2.21 -11.33 -13.54
CA VAL A 50 2.42 -10.11 -12.75
C VAL A 50 3.83 -9.57 -12.88
N ARG A 51 4.84 -10.44 -12.71
CA ARG A 51 6.27 -10.06 -12.82
C ARG A 51 6.64 -9.47 -14.19
N TYR A 52 5.96 -9.89 -15.25
CA TYR A 52 6.25 -9.48 -16.63
C TYR A 52 5.32 -8.37 -17.11
N SER A 53 4.38 -7.93 -16.27
CA SER A 53 3.42 -6.91 -16.68
C SER A 53 4.11 -5.55 -16.80
N ARG A 54 3.79 -4.83 -17.88
CA ARG A 54 4.25 -3.44 -18.08
C ARG A 54 3.88 -2.52 -16.92
N TYR A 55 2.80 -2.85 -16.19
CA TYR A 55 2.30 -2.04 -15.08
C TYR A 55 3.03 -2.30 -13.77
N PHE A 56 3.72 -3.44 -13.65
CA PHE A 56 4.37 -3.86 -12.41
C PHE A 56 5.39 -2.84 -11.91
N LYS A 57 6.19 -2.27 -12.83
CA LYS A 57 7.20 -1.25 -12.51
C LYS A 57 6.62 0.06 -11.95
N TYR A 58 5.32 0.30 -12.10
CA TYR A 58 4.66 1.51 -11.59
C TYR A 58 4.01 1.28 -10.21
N LEU A 59 4.05 0.06 -9.67
CA LEU A 59 3.64 -0.19 -8.29
C LEU A 59 4.70 0.38 -7.32
N PRO A 60 4.32 0.78 -6.11
CA PRO A 60 5.29 1.06 -5.06
C PRO A 60 6.17 -0.15 -4.74
N MET A 61 7.45 0.07 -4.44
CA MET A 61 8.45 -0.99 -4.28
C MET A 61 8.01 -2.09 -3.31
N ARG A 62 7.56 -1.71 -2.11
CA ARG A 62 7.12 -2.70 -1.10
C ARG A 62 5.90 -3.51 -1.51
N VAL A 63 5.02 -2.96 -2.36
CA VAL A 63 3.88 -3.71 -2.91
C VAL A 63 4.37 -4.72 -3.97
N GLN A 64 5.40 -4.37 -4.74
CA GLN A 64 6.07 -5.31 -5.65
C GLN A 64 6.68 -6.48 -4.86
N ASP A 65 7.42 -6.17 -3.79
CA ASP A 65 8.07 -7.17 -2.93
C ASP A 65 7.03 -8.12 -2.33
N TYR A 66 5.93 -7.59 -1.79
CA TYR A 66 4.85 -8.38 -1.22
C TYR A 66 4.22 -9.37 -2.22
N LEU A 67 4.06 -8.96 -3.49
CA LEU A 67 3.51 -9.82 -4.54
C LEU A 67 4.52 -10.88 -5.04
N LEU A 68 5.82 -10.64 -4.86
CA LEU A 68 6.90 -11.54 -5.27
C LEU A 68 7.38 -12.47 -4.15
N PHE A 69 7.15 -12.11 -2.89
CA PHE A 69 7.63 -12.83 -1.71
C PHE A 69 7.29 -14.33 -1.71
N GLN A 70 6.02 -14.67 -1.95
CA GLN A 70 5.57 -16.06 -2.04
C GLN A 70 4.80 -16.30 -3.34
N THR A 71 5.38 -17.13 -4.21
CA THR A 71 4.79 -17.42 -5.53
C THR A 71 3.51 -18.24 -5.42
N GLU A 72 3.42 -19.18 -4.48
CA GLU A 72 2.24 -20.04 -4.27
C GLU A 72 1.02 -19.24 -3.80
N GLU A 73 1.23 -18.27 -2.91
CA GLU A 73 0.16 -17.43 -2.36
C GLU A 73 -0.15 -16.20 -3.20
N ARG A 74 0.56 -15.98 -4.31
CA ARG A 74 0.43 -14.76 -5.13
C ARG A 74 -1.01 -14.48 -5.53
N LYS A 75 -1.78 -15.50 -5.87
CA LYS A 75 -3.20 -15.35 -6.22
C LYS A 75 -3.99 -14.80 -5.03
N SER A 76 -3.82 -15.38 -3.84
CA SER A 76 -4.48 -14.93 -2.61
C SER A 76 -4.10 -13.49 -2.27
N ARG A 77 -2.81 -13.15 -2.40
CA ARG A 77 -2.28 -11.79 -2.18
C ARG A 77 -2.84 -10.77 -3.17
N LEU A 78 -2.99 -11.12 -4.44
CA LEU A 78 -3.61 -10.25 -5.45
C LEU A 78 -5.09 -9.98 -5.14
N VAL A 79 -5.85 -11.02 -4.80
CA VAL A 79 -7.26 -10.90 -4.39
C VAL A 79 -7.37 -10.01 -3.15
N GLY A 80 -6.48 -10.22 -2.18
CA GLY A 80 -6.40 -9.45 -0.97
C GLY A 80 -6.08 -7.98 -1.21
N ILE A 81 -5.02 -7.68 -1.98
CA ILE A 81 -4.66 -6.31 -2.35
C ILE A 81 -5.78 -5.63 -3.13
N LYS A 82 -6.40 -6.32 -4.10
CA LYS A 82 -7.56 -5.79 -4.84
C LYS A 82 -8.70 -5.38 -3.90
N ARG A 83 -8.96 -6.18 -2.86
CA ARG A 83 -9.95 -5.83 -1.82
C ARG A 83 -9.50 -4.62 -1.00
N LEU A 84 -8.24 -4.59 -0.58
CA LEU A 84 -7.66 -3.48 0.18
C LEU A 84 -7.67 -2.17 -0.61
N LEU A 85 -7.45 -2.21 -1.93
CA LEU A 85 -7.46 -1.04 -2.80
C LEU A 85 -8.81 -0.32 -2.87
N LYS A 86 -9.91 -1.00 -2.52
CA LYS A 86 -11.22 -0.35 -2.37
C LYS A 86 -11.31 0.57 -1.16
N LYS A 87 -10.45 0.36 -0.15
CA LYS A 87 -10.45 1.09 1.13
C LYS A 87 -9.23 2.01 1.28
N TYR A 88 -8.08 1.57 0.75
CA TYR A 88 -6.78 2.20 0.98
C TYR A 88 -6.07 2.46 -0.35
N SER A 89 -5.26 3.52 -0.38
CA SER A 89 -4.40 3.81 -1.52
C SER A 89 -3.17 2.90 -1.58
N LEU A 90 -2.58 2.74 -2.77
CA LEU A 90 -1.31 2.02 -2.95
C LEU A 90 -0.18 2.59 -2.07
N GLN A 91 -0.18 3.90 -1.80
CA GLN A 91 0.82 4.54 -0.96
C GLN A 91 0.67 4.15 0.51
N GLN A 92 -0.57 4.02 1.01
CA GLN A 92 -0.80 3.52 2.38
C GLN A 92 -0.34 2.07 2.52
N LEU A 93 -0.59 1.23 1.51
CA LEU A 93 -0.09 -0.14 1.47
C LEU A 93 1.44 -0.17 1.44
N HIS A 94 2.07 0.72 0.69
CA HIS A 94 3.52 0.84 0.63
C HIS A 94 4.14 1.10 2.00
N VAL A 95 3.65 2.11 2.72
CA VAL A 95 4.14 2.49 4.05
C VAL A 95 3.93 1.39 5.07
N VAL A 96 2.82 0.65 5.01
CA VAL A 96 2.61 -0.51 5.89
C VAL A 96 3.63 -1.60 5.57
N LEU A 97 3.83 -1.93 4.31
CA LEU A 97 4.75 -2.97 3.87
C LEU A 97 6.24 -2.58 3.98
N GLU A 98 6.59 -1.39 4.50
CA GLU A 98 7.98 -1.07 4.85
C GLU A 98 8.52 -1.95 5.98
N ASN A 99 7.64 -2.45 6.85
CA ASN A 99 7.99 -3.42 7.87
C ASN A 99 8.16 -4.82 7.24
N GLU A 100 9.38 -5.33 7.26
CA GLU A 100 9.75 -6.63 6.66
C GLU A 100 8.92 -7.80 7.23
N ASP A 101 8.63 -7.78 8.53
CA ASP A 101 7.82 -8.81 9.19
C ASP A 101 6.42 -8.92 8.56
N TRP A 102 5.90 -7.81 8.03
CA TRP A 102 4.55 -7.75 7.46
C TRP A 102 4.51 -8.27 6.02
N LEU A 103 5.65 -8.46 5.36
CA LEU A 103 5.68 -9.11 4.03
C LEU A 103 5.23 -10.58 4.08
N SER A 104 5.41 -11.22 5.23
CA SER A 104 4.97 -12.60 5.48
C SER A 104 3.47 -12.72 5.79
N LYS A 105 2.81 -11.60 6.12
CA LYS A 105 1.43 -11.59 6.62
C LYS A 105 0.40 -11.77 5.52
N THR A 106 -0.73 -12.36 5.89
CA THR A 106 -1.88 -12.53 5.01
C THR A 106 -2.56 -11.18 4.75
N PRO A 107 -3.28 -11.04 3.62
CA PRO A 107 -3.98 -9.78 3.33
C PRO A 107 -5.04 -9.39 4.36
N TYR A 108 -5.60 -10.36 5.10
CA TYR A 108 -6.56 -10.10 6.17
C TYR A 108 -5.88 -9.47 7.39
N GLU A 109 -4.72 -10.00 7.81
CA GLU A 109 -3.92 -9.40 8.88
C GLU A 109 -3.47 -7.98 8.51
N LEU A 110 -3.12 -7.76 7.23
CA LEU A 110 -2.79 -6.42 6.74
C LEU A 110 -3.97 -5.44 6.84
N ASP A 111 -5.21 -5.88 6.56
CA ASP A 111 -6.42 -5.04 6.76
C ASP A 111 -6.54 -4.63 8.23
N GLY A 112 -6.35 -5.57 9.17
CA GLY A 112 -6.40 -5.30 10.60
C GLY A 112 -5.35 -4.28 11.06
N ILE A 113 -4.12 -4.39 10.54
CA ILE A 113 -3.03 -3.44 10.83
C ILE A 113 -3.35 -2.06 10.26
N LEU A 114 -3.82 -1.99 9.01
CA LEU A 114 -4.22 -0.74 8.36
C LEU A 114 -5.37 -0.07 9.11
N GLN A 115 -6.36 -0.85 9.52
CA GLN A 115 -7.49 -0.37 10.31
C GLN A 115 -7.02 0.14 11.67
N ALA A 116 -6.16 -0.59 12.38
CA ALA A 116 -5.61 -0.15 13.67
C ALA A 116 -4.81 1.16 13.54
N LYS A 117 -4.07 1.35 12.44
CA LYS A 117 -3.39 2.62 12.15
C LYS A 117 -4.35 3.77 11.82
N GLN A 118 -5.51 3.49 11.23
CA GLN A 118 -6.54 4.50 10.94
C GLN A 118 -7.41 4.85 12.15
N VAL A 119 -7.62 3.90 13.06
CA VAL A 119 -8.29 4.14 14.33
C VAL A 119 -7.32 4.93 15.20
N THR A 120 -7.26 6.23 14.96
CA THR A 120 -6.66 7.20 15.88
C THR A 120 -7.32 6.97 17.23
N TYR A 121 -6.57 6.51 18.22
CA TYR A 121 -7.01 6.59 19.61
C TYR A 121 -7.46 8.04 19.84
N PRO A 122 -8.64 8.28 20.42
CA PRO A 122 -9.11 9.63 20.65
C PRO A 122 -7.99 10.41 21.33
N GLN A 123 -7.80 11.67 20.92
CA GLN A 123 -6.77 12.53 21.51
C GLN A 123 -6.87 12.41 23.02
N LYS A 124 -5.75 12.04 23.66
CA LYS A 124 -5.73 11.81 25.09
C LYS A 124 -6.31 13.04 25.78
N TRP A 125 -7.36 12.83 26.59
CA TRP A 125 -8.02 13.90 27.30
C TRP A 125 -7.06 14.57 28.30
N GLU A 126 -7.29 15.85 28.60
CA GLU A 126 -6.49 16.57 29.58
C GLU A 126 -6.91 16.14 31.00
N GLU A 127 -6.07 15.35 31.68
CA GLU A 127 -6.33 14.85 33.03
C GLU A 127 -5.86 15.85 34.10
N LYS A 128 -6.72 16.79 34.49
CA LYS A 128 -6.38 17.84 35.47
C LYS A 128 -6.25 17.35 36.91
N HIS A 129 -6.84 16.20 37.22
CA HIS A 129 -6.95 15.67 38.58
C HIS A 129 -6.07 14.43 38.83
N THR A 130 -5.51 13.84 37.79
CA THR A 130 -4.58 12.72 37.92
C THR A 130 -3.20 13.29 38.25
N PRO A 131 -2.55 12.88 39.35
CA PRO A 131 -1.18 13.27 39.65
C PRO A 131 -0.27 12.92 38.47
N SER A 132 0.69 13.79 38.14
CA SER A 132 1.59 13.62 36.99
C SER A 132 2.36 12.29 36.99
N VAL A 133 2.56 11.70 38.17
CA VAL A 133 3.21 10.38 38.36
C VAL A 133 2.38 9.22 37.81
N LEU A 134 1.05 9.36 37.74
CA LEU A 134 0.13 8.33 37.27
C LEU A 134 -0.33 8.53 35.83
N VAL A 135 -0.14 9.73 35.26
CA VAL A 135 -0.46 10.01 33.86
C VAL A 135 0.52 9.23 32.98
N ASP A 136 0.00 8.39 32.09
CA ASP A 136 0.81 7.49 31.23
C ASP A 136 1.67 6.49 32.00
N TYR A 137 1.30 6.15 33.24
CA TYR A 137 1.98 5.11 34.00
C TYR A 137 1.75 3.74 33.34
N GLU A 138 2.75 3.25 32.62
CA GLU A 138 2.80 1.87 32.18
C GLU A 138 3.20 0.97 33.35
N THR A 139 2.33 0.01 33.66
CA THR A 139 2.59 -0.93 34.75
C THR A 139 3.63 -1.94 34.29
N ASP A 140 4.74 -2.05 35.01
CA ASP A 140 5.72 -3.10 34.83
C ASP A 140 5.09 -4.47 35.20
N LEU A 141 4.75 -5.24 34.16
CA LEU A 141 4.11 -6.54 34.31
C LEU A 141 5.05 -7.56 34.97
N GLU A 142 6.37 -7.44 34.78
CA GLU A 142 7.34 -8.36 35.40
C GLU A 142 7.35 -8.19 36.93
N GLN A 143 7.27 -6.96 37.41
CA GLN A 143 7.12 -6.68 38.84
C GLN A 143 5.80 -7.19 39.41
N TYR A 144 4.72 -7.12 38.64
CA TYR A 144 3.42 -7.60 39.05
C TYR A 144 3.41 -9.13 39.16
N ASP A 145 3.93 -9.83 38.15
CA ASP A 145 4.03 -11.29 38.12
C ASP A 145 4.93 -11.82 39.25
N ARG A 146 6.05 -11.14 39.54
CA ARG A 146 6.93 -11.48 40.68
C ARG A 146 6.23 -11.37 42.03
N LYS A 147 5.32 -10.41 42.19
CA LYS A 147 4.55 -10.22 43.44
C LYS A 147 3.39 -11.21 43.58
N LEU A 148 2.74 -11.57 42.47
CA LEU A 148 1.64 -12.54 42.47
C LEU A 148 2.13 -13.98 42.68
N CYS A 149 3.26 -14.35 42.04
CA CYS A 149 3.79 -15.70 42.06
C CYS A 149 5.28 -15.72 42.47
N PRO A 150 5.59 -15.41 43.75
CA PRO A 150 6.98 -15.34 44.24
C PRO A 150 7.73 -16.68 44.21
N THR A 151 7.05 -17.79 43.96
CA THR A 151 7.63 -19.14 43.90
C THR A 151 8.14 -19.57 42.52
N LEU A 152 7.76 -18.88 41.43
CA LEU A 152 8.21 -19.23 40.06
C LEU A 152 9.72 -19.00 39.86
N GLU A 153 10.33 -18.07 40.60
CA GLU A 153 11.78 -17.84 40.55
C GLU A 153 12.60 -18.93 41.29
N ARG A 154 11.98 -19.82 42.07
CA ARG A 154 12.69 -20.91 42.75
C ARG A 154 12.89 -22.16 41.90
N SER A 155 12.18 -22.30 40.77
CA SER A 155 12.29 -23.48 39.90
C SER A 155 13.34 -23.35 38.78
N SER A 156 13.98 -22.19 38.61
CA SER A 156 15.03 -21.96 37.60
C SER A 156 16.45 -22.25 38.08
N PHE A 157 16.62 -22.85 39.26
CA PHE A 157 17.90 -23.42 39.70
C PHE A 157 17.70 -24.80 40.34
N SER A 158 17.65 -25.83 39.51
CA SER A 158 18.05 -27.20 39.87
C SER A 158 18.35 -27.95 38.56
N LEU A 159 19.60 -28.42 38.46
CA LEU A 159 20.17 -29.27 37.41
C LEU A 159 19.37 -30.56 37.18
#